data_AF-A0A0F5ZS69-F1
#
_entry.id   AF-A0A0F5ZS69-F1
#
_cell.length_a   1.000
_cell.length_b   1.000
_cell.length_c   1.000
_cell.angle_alpha   90.00
_cell.angle_beta   90.00
_cell.angle_gamma   90.00
#
_symmetry.space_group_name_H-M   'P 1'
#
loop_
_entity.id
_entity.type
_entity.pdbx_description
1 polymer ?
#
loop_
_entity_poly.entity_id
_entity_poly.type
_entity_poly.pdbx_seq_one_letter_code
_entity_poly.pdbx_strand_id
1 'polypeptide(L)'
;MISDLFPFNDGLKNNDLDKIDDLVCSNGFLGGLGVCAKEKHLTLDFPHLHDVSKSYEMMTSQEIWDLPEPLPYQYFPGILEDEAGRLQYETGLNNTERENIAKVYRAGVDRLGLYLFDKIDGAYTRHNIEVFLSDVTCEHSHEKGLDWIIKNGIRNEIEGYFEYIVKGICYGGLYKSPIFSRVYEAFLTGGIPCGWVGPTPEDGGEPVNSIQLLHFGQTT
;
A
#
# COMPACT_ATOMS: atom_id res chain seq x y z
N MET A 1 2.25 -18.08 -8.05
CA MET A 1 2.68 -16.69 -8.27
C MET A 1 1.43 -15.85 -8.51
N ILE A 2 1.45 -14.55 -8.20
CA ILE A 2 0.29 -13.67 -8.46
C ILE A 2 -0.12 -13.69 -9.95
N SER A 3 0.84 -13.77 -10.88
CA SER A 3 0.58 -13.89 -12.32
C SER A 3 -0.27 -15.11 -12.70
N ASP A 4 -0.17 -16.22 -11.97
CA ASP A 4 -1.01 -17.42 -12.19
C ASP A 4 -2.49 -17.17 -11.86
N LEU A 5 -2.78 -16.19 -11.00
CA LEU A 5 -4.14 -15.82 -10.62
C LEU A 5 -4.82 -14.98 -11.70
N PHE A 6 -4.03 -14.29 -12.53
CA PHE A 6 -4.48 -13.35 -13.55
C PHE A 6 -3.82 -13.64 -14.90
N PRO A 7 -4.23 -14.70 -15.62
CA PRO A 7 -3.58 -15.15 -16.83
C PRO A 7 -3.82 -14.20 -18.01
N PHE A 8 -3.03 -13.13 -18.11
CA PHE A 8 -3.04 -12.20 -19.23
C PHE A 8 -2.09 -12.67 -20.33
N ASN A 9 -2.48 -12.43 -21.58
CA ASN A 9 -1.58 -12.52 -22.74
C ASN A 9 -0.82 -11.19 -22.94
N ASP A 10 -0.23 -10.67 -21.87
CA ASP A 10 0.51 -9.40 -21.84
C ASP A 10 1.74 -9.57 -20.95
N GLY A 11 2.92 -9.64 -21.57
CA GLY A 11 4.17 -9.87 -20.86
C GLY A 11 4.55 -8.74 -19.90
N LEU A 12 4.14 -7.49 -20.16
CA LEU A 12 4.43 -6.38 -19.25
C LEU A 12 3.59 -6.49 -17.98
N LYS A 13 2.30 -6.83 -18.11
CA LYS A 13 1.43 -7.05 -16.96
C LYS A 13 1.90 -8.23 -16.11
N ASN A 14 2.26 -9.34 -16.76
CA ASN A 14 2.76 -10.52 -16.04
C ASN A 14 4.05 -10.19 -15.28
N ASN A 15 5.00 -9.49 -15.91
CA ASN A 15 6.22 -9.04 -15.24
C ASN A 15 5.93 -8.11 -14.04
N ASP A 16 4.97 -7.20 -14.16
CA ASP A 16 4.60 -6.32 -13.05
C ASP A 16 3.90 -7.10 -11.91
N LEU A 17 3.08 -8.11 -12.22
CA LEU A 17 2.48 -9.00 -11.21
C LEU A 17 3.55 -9.85 -10.51
N ASP A 18 4.55 -10.34 -11.25
CA ASP A 18 5.67 -11.09 -10.70
C ASP A 18 6.53 -10.22 -9.76
N LYS A 19 6.71 -8.92 -10.06
CA LYS A 19 7.37 -7.98 -9.13
C LYS A 19 6.62 -7.86 -7.80
N ILE A 20 5.29 -7.89 -7.82
CA ILE A 20 4.49 -7.87 -6.58
C ILE A 20 4.68 -9.20 -5.84
N ASP A 21 4.67 -10.34 -6.55
CA ASP A 21 4.89 -11.66 -5.97
C ASP A 21 6.26 -11.76 -5.28
N ASP A 22 7.32 -11.34 -5.98
CA ASP A 22 8.69 -11.28 -5.48
C ASP A 22 8.80 -10.38 -4.25
N LEU A 23 8.16 -9.21 -4.27
CA LEU A 23 8.12 -8.28 -3.15
C LEU A 23 7.52 -8.94 -1.91
N VAL A 24 6.29 -9.49 -2.01
CA VAL A 24 5.58 -10.06 -0.84
C VAL A 24 6.19 -11.38 -0.35
N CYS A 25 6.96 -12.07 -1.21
CA CYS A 25 7.73 -13.26 -0.82
C CYS A 25 9.11 -12.93 -0.25
N SER A 26 9.59 -11.70 -0.40
CA SER A 26 10.93 -11.32 0.03
C SER A 26 11.06 -11.35 1.56
N ASN A 27 12.26 -11.62 2.06
CA ASN A 27 12.59 -11.49 3.50
C ASN A 27 12.56 -10.04 3.98
N GLY A 28 12.52 -9.07 3.06
CA GLY A 28 12.48 -7.64 3.39
C GLY A 28 11.08 -7.12 3.64
N PHE A 29 10.05 -7.81 3.15
CA PHE A 29 8.65 -7.39 3.18
C PHE A 29 8.18 -7.08 4.60
N LEU A 30 7.69 -5.86 4.83
CA LEU A 30 7.29 -5.31 6.13
C LEU A 30 8.36 -5.31 7.23
N GLY A 31 9.61 -5.68 6.94
CA GLY A 31 10.66 -5.76 7.96
C GLY A 31 11.10 -4.40 8.51
N GLY A 32 10.64 -3.30 7.92
CA GLY A 32 10.81 -1.94 8.43
C GLY A 32 9.81 -1.55 9.53
N LEU A 33 8.86 -2.44 9.84
CA LEU A 33 7.91 -2.31 10.94
C LEU A 33 8.22 -3.23 12.13
N GLY A 34 9.29 -4.02 12.05
CA GLY A 34 9.63 -5.03 13.04
C GLY A 34 10.83 -4.69 13.91
N VAL A 35 11.20 -5.64 14.77
CA VAL A 35 12.27 -5.47 15.78
C VAL A 35 13.64 -5.07 15.20
N CYS A 36 13.96 -5.52 13.98
CA CYS A 36 15.21 -5.20 13.29
C CYS A 36 15.12 -3.95 12.39
N ALA A 37 13.99 -3.22 12.41
CA ALA A 37 13.80 -2.05 11.55
C ALA A 37 14.92 -1.02 11.73
N LYS A 38 15.35 -0.79 12.98
CA LYS A 38 16.41 0.17 13.35
C LYS A 38 17.78 -0.13 12.74
N GLU A 39 17.99 -1.33 12.21
CA GLU A 39 19.22 -1.74 11.51
C GLU A 39 19.16 -1.47 10.00
N LYS A 40 17.97 -1.13 9.48
CA LYS A 40 17.77 -0.81 8.07
C LYS A 40 17.99 0.67 7.82
N HIS A 41 18.71 0.97 6.75
CA HIS A 41 18.81 2.32 6.22
C HIS A 41 17.74 2.53 5.15
N LEU A 42 16.97 3.61 5.27
CA LEU A 42 16.03 4.02 4.26
C LEU A 42 16.82 4.56 3.05
N THR A 43 16.72 3.89 1.91
CA THR A 43 17.47 4.27 0.68
C THR A 43 16.69 5.20 -0.23
N LEU A 44 15.40 5.36 0.00
CA LEU A 44 14.50 6.19 -0.79
C LEU A 44 14.04 7.37 0.05
N ASP A 45 14.03 8.56 -0.54
CA ASP A 45 13.58 9.78 0.13
C ASP A 45 12.07 9.76 0.27
N PHE A 46 11.56 9.35 1.43
CA PHE A 46 10.13 9.42 1.78
C PHE A 46 9.95 10.37 2.96
N PRO A 47 8.89 11.21 2.95
CA PRO A 47 8.38 11.80 4.18
C PRO A 47 8.07 10.71 5.21
N HIS A 48 8.78 10.75 6.34
CA HIS A 48 8.84 9.64 7.29
C HIS A 48 7.93 9.89 8.50
N LEU A 49 7.11 8.91 8.85
CA LEU A 49 6.25 8.94 10.03
C LEU A 49 6.56 7.76 10.95
N HIS A 50 6.69 8.03 12.25
CA HIS A 50 6.91 7.03 13.29
C HIS A 50 5.71 6.83 14.22
N ASP A 51 4.63 7.58 14.00
CA ASP A 51 3.41 7.53 14.78
C ASP A 51 2.42 6.56 14.12
N VAL A 52 2.21 5.40 14.76
CA VAL A 52 1.33 4.34 14.26
C VAL A 52 -0.14 4.79 14.25
N SER A 53 -0.59 5.48 15.30
CA SER A 53 -1.97 5.97 15.39
C SER A 53 -2.25 6.97 14.28
N LYS A 54 -1.36 7.96 14.11
CA LYS A 54 -1.50 8.95 13.05
C LYS A 54 -1.41 8.33 11.66
N SER A 55 -0.52 7.35 11.48
CA SER A 55 -0.42 6.59 10.24
C SER A 55 -1.73 5.91 9.92
N TYR A 56 -2.32 5.20 10.88
CA TYR A 56 -3.58 4.49 10.69
C TYR A 56 -4.77 5.45 10.44
N GLU A 57 -4.80 6.59 11.11
CA GLU A 57 -5.79 7.66 10.86
C GLU A 57 -5.76 8.07 9.39
N MET A 58 -4.57 8.34 8.83
CA MET A 58 -4.42 8.69 7.41
C MET A 58 -4.73 7.53 6.45
N MET A 59 -4.50 6.28 6.87
CA MET A 59 -4.86 5.10 6.08
C MET A 59 -6.37 4.89 5.98
N THR A 60 -7.18 5.35 6.96
CA THR A 60 -8.57 4.89 7.10
C THR A 60 -9.61 6.00 7.18
N SER A 61 -9.25 7.21 7.59
CA SER A 61 -10.23 8.23 7.99
C SER A 61 -10.86 8.95 6.79
N GLN A 62 -12.11 8.61 6.49
CA GLN A 62 -12.99 9.47 5.69
C GLN A 62 -13.51 10.67 6.51
N GLU A 63 -13.36 10.67 7.84
CA GLU A 63 -13.76 11.79 8.71
C GLU A 63 -12.88 13.04 8.47
N ILE A 64 -11.83 12.92 7.65
CA ILE A 64 -11.04 14.05 7.18
C ILE A 64 -11.92 15.14 6.53
N TRP A 65 -13.01 14.75 5.88
CA TRP A 65 -13.94 15.68 5.24
C TRP A 65 -14.70 16.57 6.25
N ASP A 66 -14.69 16.20 7.53
CA ASP A 66 -15.27 16.98 8.64
C ASP A 66 -14.24 17.92 9.31
N LEU A 67 -12.96 17.87 8.91
CA LEU A 67 -11.91 18.74 9.44
C LEU A 67 -11.93 20.14 8.81
N PRO A 68 -11.51 21.19 9.54
CA PRO A 68 -11.43 22.53 8.98
C PRO A 68 -10.32 22.65 7.95
N GLU A 69 -10.60 23.37 6.87
CA GLU A 69 -9.60 23.69 5.84
C GLU A 69 -8.50 24.64 6.36
N PRO A 70 -7.23 24.50 5.92
CA PRO A 70 -6.76 23.46 4.98
C PRO A 70 -6.67 22.08 5.63
N LEU A 71 -7.09 21.03 4.91
CA LEU A 71 -6.99 19.66 5.38
C LEU A 71 -5.51 19.28 5.68
N PRO A 72 -5.24 18.56 6.79
CA PRO A 72 -3.89 18.18 7.17
C PRO A 72 -3.29 17.05 6.32
N TYR A 73 -4.12 16.29 5.61
CA TYR A 73 -3.78 15.20 4.68
C TYR A 73 -4.93 15.02 3.68
N GLN A 74 -4.91 13.97 2.85
CA GLN A 74 -5.99 13.58 1.93
C GLN A 74 -6.45 12.15 2.23
N TYR A 75 -7.66 11.78 1.83
CA TYR A 75 -8.17 10.42 1.99
C TYR A 75 -7.42 9.43 1.08
N PHE A 76 -6.42 8.75 1.65
CA PHE A 76 -5.45 7.98 0.88
C PHE A 76 -6.04 6.76 0.15
N PRO A 77 -6.92 5.93 0.73
CA PRO A 77 -7.58 4.86 -0.01
C PRO A 77 -8.37 5.36 -1.21
N GLY A 78 -9.04 6.52 -1.08
CA GLY A 78 -9.75 7.15 -2.18
C GLY A 78 -8.84 7.50 -3.35
N ILE A 79 -7.64 8.04 -3.08
CA ILE A 79 -6.63 8.32 -4.12
C ILE A 79 -6.21 7.04 -4.85
N LEU A 80 -6.00 5.93 -4.11
CA LEU A 80 -5.61 4.66 -4.73
C LEU A 80 -6.76 4.05 -5.55
N GLU A 81 -7.99 4.16 -5.05
CA GLU A 81 -9.19 3.72 -5.77
C GLU A 81 -9.39 4.52 -7.07
N ASP A 82 -9.30 5.84 -6.99
CA ASP A 82 -9.44 6.76 -8.12
C ASP A 82 -8.36 6.51 -9.16
N GLU A 83 -7.11 6.24 -8.73
CA GLU A 83 -6.03 5.91 -9.66
C GLU A 83 -6.27 4.57 -10.37
N ALA A 84 -6.78 3.54 -9.68
CA ALA A 84 -7.19 2.30 -10.33
C ALA A 84 -8.35 2.55 -11.32
N GLY A 85 -9.29 3.43 -10.97
CA GLY A 85 -10.38 3.89 -11.84
C GLY A 85 -9.87 4.60 -13.09
N ARG A 86 -8.94 5.54 -12.93
CA ARG A 86 -8.27 6.25 -14.02
C ARG A 86 -7.60 5.27 -14.97
N LEU A 87 -6.86 4.29 -14.45
CA LEU A 87 -6.25 3.25 -15.28
C LEU A 87 -7.28 2.41 -16.02
N GLN A 88 -8.43 2.12 -15.42
CA GLN A 88 -9.51 1.39 -16.06
C GLN A 88 -10.20 2.22 -17.16
N TYR A 89 -10.45 3.51 -16.95
CA TYR A 89 -11.32 4.29 -17.83
C TYR A 89 -10.58 5.20 -18.82
N GLU A 90 -9.35 5.62 -18.52
CA GLU A 90 -8.64 6.66 -19.26
C GLU A 90 -7.39 6.18 -20.01
N THR A 91 -7.04 4.89 -19.93
CA THR A 91 -5.84 4.34 -20.59
C THR A 91 -6.02 3.98 -22.07
N GLY A 92 -7.13 4.39 -22.68
CA GLY A 92 -7.44 4.12 -24.09
C GLY A 92 -7.98 2.72 -24.38
N LEU A 93 -8.32 1.94 -23.34
CA LEU A 93 -8.96 0.62 -23.49
C LEU A 93 -10.39 0.75 -24.03
N ASN A 94 -10.75 -0.08 -24.98
CA ASN A 94 -12.13 -0.19 -25.43
C ASN A 94 -12.99 -1.04 -24.46
N ASN A 95 -14.32 -1.00 -24.62
CA ASN A 95 -15.25 -1.71 -23.74
C ASN A 95 -14.97 -3.22 -23.65
N THR A 96 -14.69 -3.86 -24.79
CA THR A 96 -14.43 -5.31 -24.84
C THR A 96 -13.16 -5.68 -24.09
N GLU A 97 -12.09 -4.88 -24.21
CA GLU A 97 -10.85 -5.07 -23.45
C GLU A 97 -11.09 -4.93 -21.96
N ARG A 98 -11.81 -3.87 -21.55
CA ARG A 98 -12.14 -3.63 -20.13
C ARG A 98 -12.96 -4.75 -19.53
N GLU A 99 -13.96 -5.25 -20.26
CA GLU A 99 -14.79 -6.38 -19.82
C GLU A 99 -13.99 -7.67 -19.69
N ASN A 100 -13.06 -7.93 -20.62
CA ASN A 100 -12.21 -9.11 -20.55
C ASN A 100 -11.25 -9.04 -19.36
N ILE A 101 -10.61 -7.90 -19.13
CA ILE A 101 -9.76 -7.67 -17.95
C ILE A 101 -10.57 -7.83 -16.67
N ALA A 102 -11.77 -7.23 -16.59
CA ALA A 102 -12.65 -7.32 -15.43
C ALA A 102 -13.09 -8.77 -15.13
N LYS A 103 -13.26 -9.62 -16.15
CA LYS A 103 -13.58 -11.05 -15.97
C LYS A 103 -12.38 -11.79 -15.38
N VAL A 104 -11.18 -11.57 -15.90
CA VAL A 104 -9.94 -12.19 -15.39
C VAL A 104 -9.69 -11.74 -13.95
N TYR A 105 -9.75 -10.44 -13.69
CA TYR A 105 -9.57 -9.87 -12.35
C TYR A 105 -10.53 -10.48 -11.33
N ARG A 106 -11.85 -10.48 -11.62
CA ARG A 106 -12.85 -11.04 -10.72
C ARG A 106 -12.67 -12.54 -10.45
N ALA A 107 -12.13 -13.29 -11.40
CA ALA A 107 -11.85 -14.71 -11.21
C ALA A 107 -10.63 -14.95 -10.27
N GLY A 108 -9.75 -13.97 -10.12
CA GLY A 108 -8.51 -14.08 -9.34
C GLY A 108 -8.57 -13.41 -7.96
N VAL A 109 -9.35 -12.33 -7.80
CA VAL A 109 -9.25 -11.41 -6.65
C VAL A 109 -9.47 -12.09 -5.29
N ASP A 110 -10.46 -12.98 -5.14
CA ASP A 110 -10.68 -13.68 -3.86
C ASP A 110 -9.47 -14.55 -3.46
N ARG A 111 -8.81 -15.15 -4.46
CA ARG A 111 -7.60 -15.97 -4.24
C ARG A 111 -6.37 -15.10 -3.98
N LEU A 112 -6.33 -13.90 -4.56
CA LEU A 112 -5.31 -12.90 -4.26
C LEU A 112 -5.38 -12.47 -2.80
N GLY A 113 -6.57 -12.12 -2.29
CA GLY A 113 -6.73 -11.71 -0.89
C GLY A 113 -6.23 -12.78 0.08
N LEU A 114 -6.65 -14.04 -0.10
CA LEU A 114 -6.15 -15.16 0.71
C LEU A 114 -4.63 -15.34 0.62
N TYR A 115 -4.06 -15.18 -0.57
CA TYR A 115 -2.62 -15.26 -0.78
C TYR A 115 -1.88 -14.13 -0.06
N LEU A 116 -2.37 -12.89 -0.17
CA LEU A 116 -1.78 -11.72 0.48
C LEU A 116 -1.85 -11.83 1.99
N PHE A 117 -2.99 -12.24 2.57
CA PHE A 117 -3.11 -12.45 4.01
C PHE A 117 -2.07 -13.45 4.54
N ASP A 118 -1.86 -14.59 3.87
CA ASP A 118 -0.81 -15.56 4.23
C ASP A 118 0.59 -14.91 4.24
N LYS A 119 0.91 -14.09 3.24
CA LYS A 119 2.21 -13.40 3.16
C LYS A 119 2.37 -12.32 4.22
N ILE A 120 1.33 -11.53 4.47
CA ILE A 120 1.30 -10.50 5.50
C ILE A 120 1.46 -11.13 6.88
N ASP A 121 0.69 -12.17 7.22
CA ASP A 121 0.80 -12.86 8.51
C ASP A 121 2.18 -13.51 8.69
N GLY A 122 2.73 -14.09 7.63
CA GLY A 122 4.09 -14.60 7.61
C GLY A 122 5.14 -13.52 7.91
N ALA A 123 5.00 -12.33 7.32
CA ALA A 123 5.89 -11.20 7.57
C ALA A 123 5.74 -10.65 9.01
N TYR A 124 4.51 -10.51 9.51
CA TYR A 124 4.23 -10.10 10.89
C TYR A 124 4.91 -11.03 11.90
N THR A 125 4.81 -12.34 11.68
CA THR A 125 5.45 -13.35 12.53
C THR A 125 6.97 -13.26 12.43
N ARG A 126 7.52 -13.23 11.20
CA ARG A 126 8.96 -13.22 10.94
C ARG A 126 9.68 -12.02 11.55
N HIS A 127 9.05 -10.85 11.51
CA HIS A 127 9.62 -9.58 11.98
C HIS A 127 9.13 -9.16 13.36
N ASN A 128 8.29 -9.99 14.01
CA ASN A 128 7.69 -9.73 15.30
C ASN A 128 7.01 -8.34 15.39
N ILE A 129 6.26 -8.02 14.32
CA ILE A 129 5.70 -6.66 14.10
C ILE A 129 4.72 -6.29 15.19
N GLU A 130 3.81 -7.19 15.59
CA GLU A 130 2.78 -6.85 16.60
C GLU A 130 3.40 -6.42 17.92
N VAL A 131 4.38 -7.20 18.41
CA VAL A 131 5.07 -6.93 19.68
C VAL A 131 5.84 -5.63 19.57
N PHE A 132 6.61 -5.46 18.50
CA PHE A 132 7.41 -4.25 18.30
C PHE A 132 6.54 -2.99 18.23
N LEU A 133 5.48 -3.01 17.42
CA LEU A 133 4.56 -1.87 17.29
C LEU A 133 3.86 -1.59 18.62
N SER A 134 3.49 -2.62 19.38
CA SER A 134 2.90 -2.45 20.72
C SER A 134 3.87 -1.76 21.67
N ASP A 135 5.14 -2.15 21.67
CA ASP A 135 6.15 -1.58 22.56
C ASP A 135 6.42 -0.10 22.24
N VAL A 136 6.67 0.25 20.97
CA VAL A 136 7.02 1.63 20.56
C VAL A 136 5.85 2.60 20.69
N THR A 137 4.62 2.10 20.58
CA THR A 137 3.41 2.92 20.72
C THR A 137 2.96 3.08 22.17
N CYS A 138 3.15 2.07 23.03
CA CYS A 138 2.85 2.19 24.47
C CYS A 138 3.71 3.25 25.17
N GLU A 139 4.90 3.55 24.64
CA GLU A 139 5.73 4.67 25.11
C GLU A 139 5.11 6.05 24.81
N HIS A 140 4.18 6.15 23.84
CA HIS A 140 3.72 7.42 23.25
C HIS A 140 2.18 7.60 23.17
N SER A 141 1.36 6.57 23.43
CA SER A 141 -0.09 6.61 23.22
C SER A 141 -0.89 5.80 24.26
N HIS A 142 -2.03 6.35 24.70
CA HIS A 142 -3.04 5.69 25.55
C HIS A 142 -4.35 5.42 24.81
N GLU A 143 -4.33 5.35 23.47
CA GLU A 143 -5.56 5.25 22.68
C GLU A 143 -6.25 3.89 22.83
N LYS A 144 -7.58 3.95 23.06
CA LYS A 144 -8.45 2.78 23.01
C LYS A 144 -8.52 2.28 21.58
N GLY A 145 -8.17 1.01 21.35
CA GLY A 145 -8.29 0.37 20.03
C GLY A 145 -6.97 0.13 19.31
N LEU A 146 -5.85 0.63 19.82
CA LEU A 146 -4.52 0.46 19.24
C LEU A 146 -4.11 -1.02 19.06
N ASP A 147 -4.47 -1.89 20.00
CA ASP A 147 -4.24 -3.34 19.86
C ASP A 147 -4.96 -3.93 18.65
N TRP A 148 -6.20 -3.48 18.38
CA TRP A 148 -6.95 -3.92 17.22
C TRP A 148 -6.37 -3.35 15.92
N ILE A 149 -5.91 -2.10 15.93
CA ILE A 149 -5.22 -1.45 14.80
C ILE A 149 -3.98 -2.26 14.40
N ILE A 150 -3.11 -2.58 15.37
CA ILE A 150 -1.87 -3.31 15.15
C ILE A 150 -2.13 -4.74 14.66
N LYS A 151 -3.10 -5.43 15.26
CA LYS A 151 -3.39 -6.84 14.94
C LYS A 151 -4.17 -7.03 13.64
N ASN A 152 -5.06 -6.10 13.30
CA ASN A 152 -6.03 -6.28 12.21
C ASN A 152 -6.04 -5.09 11.25
N GLY A 153 -6.18 -3.87 11.77
CA GLY A 153 -6.38 -2.68 10.96
C GLY A 153 -5.30 -2.51 9.89
N ILE A 154 -4.03 -2.45 10.30
CA ILE A 154 -2.90 -2.24 9.37
C ILE A 154 -2.83 -3.35 8.31
N ARG A 155 -3.14 -4.60 8.67
CA ARG A 155 -3.08 -5.72 7.73
C ARG A 155 -4.13 -5.59 6.63
N ASN A 156 -5.35 -5.20 6.99
CA ASN A 156 -6.43 -4.98 6.05
C ASN A 156 -6.08 -3.86 5.06
N GLU A 157 -5.47 -2.77 5.56
CA GLU A 157 -5.04 -1.67 4.69
C GLU A 157 -3.94 -2.08 3.72
N ILE A 158 -2.94 -2.84 4.19
CA ILE A 158 -1.87 -3.37 3.32
C ILE A 158 -2.47 -4.23 2.21
N GLU A 159 -3.39 -5.14 2.56
CA GLU A 159 -4.06 -6.00 1.59
C GLU A 159 -4.86 -5.20 0.55
N GLY A 160 -5.66 -4.22 1.00
CA GLY A 160 -6.41 -3.32 0.12
C GLY A 160 -5.51 -2.52 -0.82
N TYR A 161 -4.34 -2.05 -0.36
CA TYR A 161 -3.38 -1.34 -1.23
C TYR A 161 -2.84 -2.24 -2.33
N PHE A 162 -2.51 -3.50 -2.00
CA PHE A 162 -2.11 -4.47 -3.02
C PHE A 162 -3.24 -4.82 -3.97
N GLU A 163 -4.49 -4.91 -3.50
CA GLU A 163 -5.64 -5.08 -4.37
C GLU A 163 -5.73 -3.95 -5.41
N TYR A 164 -5.64 -2.68 -4.99
CA TYR A 164 -5.66 -1.52 -5.90
C TYR A 164 -4.48 -1.52 -6.87
N ILE A 165 -3.26 -1.81 -6.41
CA ILE A 165 -2.07 -1.90 -7.27
C ILE A 165 -2.24 -3.00 -8.31
N VAL A 166 -2.66 -4.20 -7.90
CA VAL A 166 -2.86 -5.34 -8.81
C VAL A 166 -3.96 -5.03 -9.82
N LYS A 167 -5.07 -4.43 -9.38
CA LYS A 167 -6.13 -3.94 -10.28
C LYS A 167 -5.56 -2.94 -11.29
N GLY A 168 -4.76 -1.98 -10.83
CA GLY A 168 -4.07 -1.02 -11.70
C GLY A 168 -3.16 -1.69 -12.73
N ILE A 169 -2.38 -2.69 -12.33
CA ILE A 169 -1.54 -3.49 -13.23
C ILE A 169 -2.40 -4.22 -14.27
N CYS A 170 -3.51 -4.84 -13.84
CA CYS A 170 -4.42 -5.55 -14.74
C CYS A 170 -4.97 -4.65 -15.86
N TYR A 171 -5.27 -3.38 -15.56
CA TYR A 171 -5.80 -2.43 -16.54
C TYR A 171 -4.70 -1.74 -17.35
N GLY A 172 -3.72 -1.12 -16.68
CA GLY A 172 -2.74 -0.24 -17.32
C GLY A 172 -1.28 -0.70 -17.27
N GLY A 173 -0.92 -1.57 -16.33
CA GLY A 173 0.46 -1.84 -15.94
C GLY A 173 1.00 -0.79 -14.94
N LEU A 174 2.02 -1.16 -14.16
CA LEU A 174 2.55 -0.31 -13.09
C LEU A 174 3.14 0.99 -13.64
N TYR A 175 3.81 0.91 -14.80
CA TYR A 175 4.47 2.03 -15.46
C TYR A 175 3.52 3.18 -15.87
N LYS A 176 2.21 2.95 -15.93
CA LYS A 176 1.22 3.98 -16.23
C LYS A 176 0.75 4.77 -15.01
N SER A 177 1.22 4.41 -13.81
CA SER A 177 0.82 5.02 -12.55
C SER A 177 2.04 5.39 -11.70
N PRO A 178 2.40 6.68 -11.67
CA PRO A 178 3.39 7.18 -10.73
C PRO A 178 2.98 6.94 -9.27
N ILE A 179 1.67 7.00 -8.96
CA ILE A 179 1.13 6.72 -7.63
C ILE A 179 1.41 5.27 -7.23
N PHE A 180 0.96 4.29 -8.02
CA PHE A 180 1.21 2.88 -7.68
C PHE A 180 2.68 2.49 -7.74
N SER A 181 3.46 3.09 -8.65
CA SER A 181 4.92 2.91 -8.65
C SER A 181 5.52 3.36 -7.32
N ARG A 182 5.07 4.49 -6.78
CA ARG A 182 5.55 5.02 -5.51
C ARG A 182 5.05 4.21 -4.30
N VAL A 183 3.83 3.70 -4.34
CA VAL A 183 3.32 2.76 -3.32
C VAL A 183 4.14 1.46 -3.33
N TYR A 184 4.45 0.91 -4.50
CA TYR A 184 5.33 -0.25 -4.63
C TYR A 184 6.74 0.02 -4.07
N GLU A 185 7.33 1.17 -4.39
CA GLU A 185 8.60 1.62 -3.81
C GLU A 185 8.57 1.72 -2.29
N ALA A 186 7.45 2.19 -1.71
CA ALA A 186 7.29 2.25 -0.26
C ALA A 186 7.42 0.86 0.36
N PHE A 187 6.77 -0.15 -0.22
CA PHE A 187 6.89 -1.54 0.25
C PHE A 187 8.28 -2.14 0.02
N LEU A 188 9.02 -1.73 -1.02
CA LEU A 188 10.41 -2.17 -1.23
C LEU A 188 11.35 -1.76 -0.07
N THR A 189 11.03 -0.67 0.64
CA THR A 189 11.78 -0.29 1.85
C THR A 189 11.51 -1.24 3.03
N GLY A 190 10.45 -2.03 2.95
CA GLY A 190 9.91 -2.79 4.07
C GLY A 190 9.02 -1.97 5.01
N GLY A 191 8.73 -0.72 4.68
CA GLY A 191 7.71 0.10 5.34
C GLY A 191 6.34 -0.04 4.68
N ILE A 192 5.39 0.79 5.10
CA ILE A 192 4.07 0.88 4.49
C ILE A 192 3.69 2.32 4.18
N PRO A 193 3.15 2.60 2.98
CA PRO A 193 2.63 3.93 2.68
C PRO A 193 1.40 4.17 3.57
N CYS A 194 1.35 5.31 4.25
CA CYS A 194 0.36 5.55 5.29
C CYS A 194 -0.57 6.73 5.02
N GLY A 195 -0.31 7.55 4.01
CA GLY A 195 -1.13 8.72 3.76
C GLY A 195 -0.64 9.57 2.61
N TRP A 196 -1.44 10.56 2.25
CA TRP A 196 -1.11 11.57 1.25
C TRP A 196 -1.19 12.96 1.88
N VAL A 197 -0.11 13.74 1.83
CA VAL A 197 -0.05 15.10 2.37
C VAL A 197 0.19 16.10 1.23
N GLY A 198 -0.51 17.23 1.28
CA GLY A 198 -0.42 18.28 0.26
C GLY A 198 -1.59 18.27 -0.74
N PRO A 199 -1.41 18.86 -1.93
CA PRO A 199 -2.43 18.93 -2.98
C PRO A 199 -2.84 17.53 -3.44
N THR A 200 -4.08 17.34 -3.87
CA THR A 200 -4.51 16.07 -4.48
C THR A 200 -3.77 15.83 -5.81
N PRO A 201 -3.78 14.60 -6.36
CA PRO A 201 -3.23 14.36 -7.70
C PRO A 201 -3.77 15.30 -8.78
N GLU A 202 -5.07 15.62 -8.75
CA GLU A 202 -5.74 16.52 -9.69
C GLU A 202 -5.24 17.96 -9.58
N ASP A 203 -4.86 18.37 -8.36
CA ASP A 203 -4.29 19.69 -8.07
C ASP A 203 -2.76 19.74 -8.25
N GLY A 204 -2.16 18.72 -8.85
CA GLY A 204 -0.73 18.64 -9.14
C GLY A 204 0.12 18.12 -7.98
N GLY A 205 -0.48 17.40 -7.04
CA GLY A 205 0.24 16.68 -5.99
C GLY A 205 1.11 15.56 -6.57
N GLU A 206 2.42 15.64 -6.31
CA GLU A 206 3.39 14.66 -6.81
C GLU A 206 3.58 13.52 -5.80
N PRO A 207 3.44 12.23 -6.18
CA PRO A 207 3.51 11.11 -5.26
C PRO A 207 4.79 11.05 -4.42
N VAL A 208 5.91 11.47 -5.00
CA VAL A 208 7.22 11.49 -4.32
C VAL A 208 7.24 12.40 -3.08
N ASN A 209 6.49 13.50 -3.13
CA ASN A 209 6.42 14.49 -2.06
C ASN A 209 5.22 14.26 -1.13
N SER A 210 4.18 13.61 -1.64
CA SER A 210 2.91 13.50 -0.94
C SER A 210 2.74 12.20 -0.15
N ILE A 211 3.25 11.06 -0.65
CA ILE A 211 3.08 9.77 0.03
C ILE A 211 3.97 9.70 1.26
N GLN A 212 3.33 9.56 2.42
CA GLN A 212 4.00 9.37 3.71
C GLN A 212 4.33 7.90 3.94
N LEU A 213 5.45 7.62 4.60
CA LEU A 213 5.91 6.26 4.89
C LEU A 213 5.95 6.00 6.40
N LEU A 214 5.22 4.99 6.87
CA LEU A 214 5.42 4.40 8.19
C LEU A 214 6.56 3.38 8.11
N HIS A 215 7.67 3.69 8.78
CA HIS A 215 8.87 2.85 8.83
C HIS A 215 9.76 3.25 10.02
N PHE A 216 10.39 2.26 10.68
CA PHE A 216 11.15 2.46 11.93
C PHE A 216 12.67 2.28 11.78
N GLY A 217 13.17 2.26 10.55
CA GLY A 217 14.60 2.29 10.27
C GLY A 217 15.22 3.68 10.26
N GLN A 218 16.54 3.72 10.08
CA GLN A 218 17.32 4.96 10.13
C GLN A 218 17.15 5.77 8.84
N THR A 219 16.79 7.04 9.00
CA THR A 219 16.87 8.04 7.94
C THR A 219 18.31 8.56 7.86
N THR A 220 18.89 8.57 6.67
CA THR A 220 20.20 9.20 6.41
C THR A 220 20.14 10.71 6.48
#